data_AF-A0A1Y2F561-F1
#
_entry.id   AF-A0A1Y2F561-F1
#
_cell.length_a   1.000
_cell.length_b   1.000
_cell.length_c   1.000
_cell.angle_alpha   90.00
_cell.angle_beta   90.00
_cell.angle_gamma   90.00
#
_symmetry.space_group_name_H-M   'P 1'
#
loop_
_entity.id
_entity.type
_entity.pdbx_description
1 polymer ?
#
loop_
_entity_poly.entity_id
_entity_poly.type
_entity_poly.pdbx_seq_one_letter_code
_entity_poly.pdbx_strand_id
1 'polypeptide(L)'
;MIQAATEEDNNNIIEKFIDVNVRKENEVNSRLTEFYETYKNSSTFIGPEVTSGAKTAFVDSLIDSLSSCIHNELEWSDKTKFLALQALRILCREPEGCEGVFTSSGISLLMEYAGLKPTGKGKKSEDIIEPTKEFNNIVIESMKCLSNALLQNRQSQEFFDNNNGIKSLLVNLKEVKNNSLQAQFLILRLIFLSTIYQENTSEVMDEYNAIEDLIDLFQPILENISESSKTFSTTILPGEISYSIVISEILKVLFNMMVNEKKKDTDIQSSASITVDEEIAKKYERFIPLIVEYFVKSNMPNPPLSPPYTHAIHALMNFPVKGFESKFFPNEDYSIIDVLSDVLEVTIKQSNISHSMENDDAALINGSPADSVLPPLIILMTNLVKDNTEARSKLKERILPSEFNRSKPLNVGESIRACLIRLMTNTLLGNSRETISTLLYTLCDSNANVFVNQVGYGNAIGYLVNHQLMGELNNTVDENAPNDQNINPITGQIEDDNKEDPFKNMTDEEKEREAERLFVLFDRLNKTGVIKVMPKPADADNIVNDLD
;
A
#
# COMPACT_ATOMS: atom_id res chain seq x y z
N MET A 1 -40.58 36.92 32.55
CA MET A 1 -41.14 37.79 31.47
C MET A 1 -39.99 38.64 30.97
N ILE A 2 -39.12 38.18 30.09
CA ILE A 2 -39.37 37.84 28.69
C ILE A 2 -38.58 36.56 28.39
N GLN A 3 -39.32 35.46 28.29
CA GLN A 3 -38.85 34.12 27.93
C GLN A 3 -39.90 33.67 26.91
N ALA A 4 -39.69 34.06 25.64
CA ALA A 4 -40.49 33.68 24.47
C ALA A 4 -39.99 34.51 23.27
N ALA A 5 -38.90 34.07 22.63
CA ALA A 5 -38.54 34.36 21.24
C ALA A 5 -37.11 33.87 20.98
N THR A 6 -36.92 32.58 20.70
CA THR A 6 -35.85 31.98 19.85
C THR A 6 -35.96 30.45 19.87
N GLU A 7 -37.16 29.89 19.61
CA GLU A 7 -37.37 28.43 19.46
C GLU A 7 -38.12 28.09 18.15
N GLU A 8 -38.04 28.95 17.14
CA GLU A 8 -38.54 28.68 15.79
C GLU A 8 -37.42 28.93 14.78
N ASP A 9 -36.67 27.87 14.43
CA ASP A 9 -36.25 27.56 13.04
C ASP A 9 -35.25 26.38 12.88
N ASN A 10 -34.99 25.56 13.91
CA ASN A 10 -34.17 24.34 13.80
C ASN A 10 -34.90 23.15 13.13
N ASN A 11 -35.78 23.41 12.16
CA ASN A 11 -36.31 22.35 11.29
C ASN A 11 -35.27 22.03 10.22
N ASN A 12 -34.82 20.77 10.23
CA ASN A 12 -33.71 20.26 9.43
C ASN A 12 -33.85 20.60 7.95
N ILE A 13 -32.79 21.13 7.35
CA ILE A 13 -32.75 21.53 5.93
C ILE A 13 -33.18 20.36 5.03
N ILE A 14 -32.79 19.12 5.34
CA ILE A 14 -33.14 17.92 4.56
C ILE A 14 -34.66 17.67 4.56
N GLU A 15 -35.36 17.92 5.67
CA GLU A 15 -36.83 17.83 5.72
C GLU A 15 -37.52 18.99 5.00
N LYS A 16 -36.90 20.18 4.98
CA LYS A 16 -37.37 21.32 4.18
C LYS A 16 -37.18 21.11 2.65
N PHE A 17 -36.37 20.13 2.24
CA PHE A 17 -36.00 19.83 0.84
C PHE A 17 -36.93 18.85 0.13
N ILE A 18 -37.92 18.28 0.81
CA ILE A 18 -38.82 17.21 0.32
C ILE A 18 -39.60 17.57 -0.97
N ASP A 19 -39.53 18.81 -1.47
CA ASP A 19 -40.25 19.20 -2.68
C ASP A 19 -39.42 20.13 -3.59
N VAL A 20 -38.38 19.58 -4.24
CA VAL A 20 -37.57 20.28 -5.24
C VAL A 20 -38.34 20.45 -6.56
N ASN A 21 -39.26 19.53 -6.86
CA ASN A 21 -40.01 19.47 -8.12
C ASN A 21 -41.12 20.53 -8.25
N VAL A 22 -41.51 21.20 -7.17
CA VAL A 22 -42.61 22.21 -7.17
C VAL A 22 -42.10 23.66 -7.14
N ARG A 23 -40.78 23.88 -7.02
CA ARG A 23 -40.20 25.22 -6.73
C ARG A 23 -39.64 25.91 -7.97
N LYS A 24 -39.69 27.25 -7.94
CA LYS A 24 -38.98 28.09 -8.93
C LYS A 24 -37.48 27.85 -8.82
N GLU A 25 -36.77 27.77 -9.95
CA GLU A 25 -35.32 27.47 -9.99
C GLU A 25 -34.49 28.31 -8.98
N ASN A 26 -34.81 29.61 -8.84
CA ASN A 26 -34.11 30.50 -7.91
C ASN A 26 -34.16 30.02 -6.45
N GLU A 27 -35.27 29.42 -6.03
CA GLU A 27 -35.42 28.89 -4.68
C GLU A 27 -34.59 27.62 -4.51
N VAL A 28 -34.64 26.73 -5.51
CA VAL A 28 -33.81 25.50 -5.54
C VAL A 28 -32.32 25.86 -5.47
N ASN A 29 -31.88 26.81 -6.28
CA ASN A 29 -30.48 27.28 -6.30
C ASN A 29 -30.03 27.82 -4.93
N SER A 30 -30.87 28.67 -4.31
CA SER A 30 -30.58 29.24 -2.99
C SER A 30 -30.46 28.15 -1.91
N ARG A 31 -31.37 27.18 -1.91
CA ARG A 31 -31.38 26.08 -0.93
C ARG A 31 -30.19 25.15 -1.12
N LEU A 32 -29.85 24.78 -2.37
CA LEU A 32 -28.69 23.93 -2.63
C LEU A 32 -27.37 24.63 -2.27
N THR A 33 -27.30 25.95 -2.43
CA THR A 33 -26.16 26.75 -1.97
C THR A 33 -26.05 26.71 -0.44
N GLU A 34 -27.16 26.92 0.27
CA GLU A 34 -27.23 26.80 1.74
C GLU A 34 -26.81 25.40 2.22
N PHE A 35 -27.31 24.35 1.55
CA PHE A 35 -26.92 22.96 1.82
C PHE A 35 -25.42 22.76 1.65
N TYR A 36 -24.85 23.21 0.53
CA TYR A 36 -23.44 23.03 0.25
C TYR A 36 -22.55 23.69 1.31
N GLU A 37 -22.83 24.96 1.64
CA GLU A 37 -22.03 25.68 2.64
C GLU A 37 -22.10 25.03 4.03
N THR A 38 -23.27 24.50 4.38
CA THR A 38 -23.49 23.83 5.67
C THR A 38 -22.79 22.46 5.74
N TYR A 39 -22.87 21.67 4.65
CA TYR A 39 -22.54 20.24 4.68
C TYR A 39 -21.31 19.84 3.87
N LYS A 40 -20.58 20.77 3.23
CA LYS A 40 -19.40 20.46 2.38
C LYS A 40 -18.35 19.58 3.06
N ASN A 41 -18.20 19.67 4.38
CA ASN A 41 -17.23 18.92 5.18
C ASN A 41 -17.85 17.74 5.95
N SER A 42 -19.16 17.52 5.86
CA SER A 42 -19.85 16.45 6.58
C SER A 42 -19.61 15.09 5.94
N SER A 43 -19.43 14.07 6.77
CA SER A 43 -19.22 12.67 6.36
C SER A 43 -20.36 11.74 6.77
N THR A 44 -21.21 12.17 7.71
CA THR A 44 -22.37 11.45 8.23
C THR A 44 -23.56 12.39 8.25
N PHE A 45 -24.73 11.84 7.94
CA PHE A 45 -25.97 12.63 7.82
C PHE A 45 -27.06 12.06 8.69
N ILE A 46 -27.20 10.73 8.72
CA ILE A 46 -28.23 10.07 9.51
C ILE A 46 -27.89 10.20 11.00
N GLY A 47 -28.87 10.66 11.78
CA GLY A 47 -28.70 10.92 13.20
C GLY A 47 -30.01 11.29 13.87
N PRO A 48 -29.97 11.83 15.11
CA PRO A 48 -31.17 12.22 15.83
C PRO A 48 -32.03 13.25 15.09
N GLU A 49 -31.42 14.04 14.21
CA GLU A 49 -32.07 15.14 13.49
C GLU A 49 -32.46 14.78 12.04
N VAL A 50 -31.79 13.81 11.40
CA VAL A 50 -32.08 13.38 10.01
C VAL A 50 -32.39 11.88 10.01
N THR A 51 -33.60 11.52 9.59
CA THR A 51 -33.95 10.11 9.39
C THR A 51 -33.43 9.58 8.05
N SER A 52 -33.13 8.28 7.99
CA SER A 52 -32.77 7.58 6.76
C SER A 52 -33.79 7.81 5.64
N GLY A 53 -35.09 7.73 5.95
CA GLY A 53 -36.16 7.99 4.98
C GLY A 53 -36.22 9.44 4.45
N ALA A 54 -35.94 10.44 5.28
CA ALA A 54 -35.87 11.83 4.82
C ALA A 54 -34.69 12.06 3.86
N LYS A 55 -33.55 11.41 4.14
CA LYS A 55 -32.38 11.42 3.24
C LYS A 55 -32.72 10.74 1.90
N THR A 56 -33.34 9.56 1.93
CA THR A 56 -33.77 8.84 0.71
C THR A 56 -34.69 9.71 -0.13
N ALA A 57 -35.73 10.31 0.46
CA ALA A 57 -36.67 11.17 -0.27
C ALA A 57 -35.97 12.37 -0.92
N PHE A 58 -34.99 12.97 -0.24
CA PHE A 58 -34.22 14.08 -0.81
C PHE A 58 -33.33 13.62 -1.97
N VAL A 59 -32.62 12.50 -1.82
CA VAL A 59 -31.79 11.92 -2.87
C VAL A 59 -32.62 11.57 -4.10
N ASP A 60 -33.74 10.90 -3.92
CA ASP A 60 -34.66 10.52 -5.00
C ASP A 60 -35.21 11.76 -5.72
N SER A 61 -35.59 12.80 -4.97
CA SER A 61 -36.02 14.07 -5.57
C SER A 61 -34.93 14.72 -6.41
N LEU A 62 -33.66 14.68 -5.98
CA LEU A 62 -32.54 15.22 -6.77
C LEU A 62 -32.31 14.41 -8.05
N ILE A 63 -32.36 13.08 -7.97
CA ILE A 63 -32.22 12.18 -9.13
C ILE A 63 -33.34 12.44 -10.14
N ASP A 64 -34.59 12.54 -9.67
CA ASP A 64 -35.76 12.77 -10.53
C ASP A 64 -35.70 14.14 -11.22
N SER A 65 -35.29 15.18 -10.48
CA SER A 65 -35.12 16.52 -11.07
C SER A 65 -33.97 16.55 -12.09
N LEU A 66 -32.82 15.94 -11.78
CA LEU A 66 -31.68 15.87 -12.69
C LEU A 66 -32.01 15.04 -13.95
N SER A 67 -32.70 13.91 -13.79
CA SER A 67 -33.24 13.13 -14.91
C SER A 67 -34.19 13.95 -15.77
N SER A 68 -35.07 14.72 -15.14
CA SER A 68 -35.99 15.63 -15.83
C SER A 68 -35.29 16.77 -16.55
N CYS A 69 -34.11 17.21 -16.12
CA CYS A 69 -33.34 18.22 -16.83
C CYS A 69 -32.73 17.71 -18.15
N ILE A 70 -32.59 16.40 -18.32
CA ILE A 70 -32.02 15.76 -19.51
C ILE A 70 -33.14 15.24 -20.42
N HIS A 71 -34.08 14.50 -19.85
CA HIS A 71 -35.09 13.75 -20.59
C HIS A 71 -36.44 14.47 -20.69
N ASN A 72 -36.69 15.45 -19.83
CA ASN A 72 -37.91 16.26 -19.82
C ASN A 72 -37.57 17.74 -20.06
N GLU A 73 -38.59 18.61 -20.13
CA GLU A 73 -38.44 20.05 -20.36
C GLU A 73 -38.16 20.84 -19.07
N LEU A 74 -37.48 20.26 -18.08
CA LEU A 74 -37.11 20.99 -16.85
C LEU A 74 -35.86 21.84 -17.12
N GLU A 75 -36.04 23.16 -17.16
CA GLU A 75 -34.96 24.11 -17.42
C GLU A 75 -34.25 24.52 -16.12
N TRP A 76 -33.19 23.79 -15.76
CA TRP A 76 -32.22 24.26 -14.76
C TRP A 76 -30.97 24.83 -15.44
N SER A 77 -30.48 25.96 -14.92
CA SER A 77 -29.16 26.48 -15.27
C SER A 77 -28.05 25.51 -14.87
N ASP A 78 -26.90 25.64 -15.53
CA ASP A 78 -25.70 24.84 -15.23
C ASP A 78 -25.24 25.00 -13.78
N LYS A 79 -25.45 26.20 -13.20
CA LYS A 79 -25.18 26.45 -11.78
C LYS A 79 -26.06 25.58 -10.87
N THR A 80 -27.36 25.49 -11.17
CA THR A 80 -28.31 24.69 -10.36
C THR A 80 -28.02 23.19 -10.51
N LYS A 81 -27.75 22.71 -11.74
CA LYS A 81 -27.33 21.32 -12.00
C LYS A 81 -26.05 20.96 -11.24
N PHE A 82 -25.05 21.84 -11.30
CA PHE A 82 -23.79 21.66 -10.58
C PHE A 82 -23.99 21.56 -9.06
N LEU A 83 -24.76 22.47 -8.46
CA LEU A 83 -25.08 22.44 -7.03
C LEU A 83 -25.85 21.17 -6.63
N ALA A 84 -26.76 20.68 -7.47
CA ALA A 84 -27.47 19.43 -7.22
C ALA A 84 -26.54 18.22 -7.24
N LEU A 85 -25.60 18.16 -8.19
CA LEU A 85 -24.56 17.12 -8.23
C LEU A 85 -23.60 17.21 -7.03
N GLN A 86 -23.24 18.43 -6.58
CA GLN A 86 -22.46 18.60 -5.35
C GLN A 86 -23.19 18.06 -4.12
N ALA A 87 -24.50 18.32 -4.02
CA ALA A 87 -25.32 17.78 -2.96
C ALA A 87 -25.36 16.24 -3.00
N LEU A 88 -25.58 15.64 -4.18
CA LEU A 88 -25.52 14.19 -4.36
C LEU A 88 -24.16 13.62 -3.96
N ARG A 89 -23.04 14.20 -4.41
CA ARG A 89 -21.69 13.76 -4.02
C ARG A 89 -21.51 13.73 -2.50
N ILE A 90 -21.98 14.78 -1.83
CA ILE A 90 -21.89 14.94 -0.37
C ILE A 90 -22.73 13.87 0.34
N LEU A 91 -23.98 13.69 -0.08
CA LEU A 91 -24.90 12.69 0.50
C LEU A 91 -24.38 11.26 0.31
N CYS A 92 -23.84 10.96 -0.88
CA CYS A 92 -23.22 9.67 -1.19
C CYS A 92 -21.90 9.41 -0.45
N ARG A 93 -21.48 10.22 0.53
CA ARG A 93 -20.38 9.83 1.44
C ARG A 93 -20.81 8.78 2.45
N GLU A 94 -22.11 8.73 2.74
CA GLU A 94 -22.75 7.74 3.61
C GLU A 94 -23.77 6.97 2.75
N PRO A 95 -23.57 5.67 2.48
CA PRO A 95 -24.36 4.92 1.49
C PRO A 95 -25.82 4.70 1.89
N GLU A 96 -26.11 4.66 3.19
CA GLU A 96 -27.47 4.48 3.70
C GLU A 96 -28.34 5.67 3.29
N GLY A 97 -29.50 5.41 2.67
CA GLY A 97 -30.39 6.46 2.16
C GLY A 97 -30.01 7.01 0.77
N CYS A 98 -29.04 6.39 0.08
CA CYS A 98 -28.63 6.75 -1.28
C CYS A 98 -28.95 5.64 -2.31
N GLU A 99 -29.87 4.74 -1.99
CA GLU A 99 -30.17 3.55 -2.80
C GLU A 99 -30.57 3.92 -4.23
N GLY A 100 -31.30 5.02 -4.43
CA GLY A 100 -31.68 5.53 -5.74
C GLY A 100 -30.48 5.77 -6.68
N VAL A 101 -29.34 6.23 -6.15
CA VAL A 101 -28.12 6.47 -6.93
C VAL A 101 -27.49 5.16 -7.40
N PHE A 102 -27.56 4.11 -6.57
CA PHE A 102 -26.91 2.83 -6.83
C PHE A 102 -27.69 1.93 -7.80
N THR A 103 -28.88 2.35 -8.22
CA THR A 103 -29.70 1.66 -9.24
C THR A 103 -29.10 1.77 -10.64
N SER A 104 -29.52 0.88 -11.55
CA SER A 104 -29.11 0.95 -12.96
C SER A 104 -29.46 2.30 -13.62
N SER A 105 -30.63 2.87 -13.31
CA SER A 105 -31.05 4.20 -13.78
C SER A 105 -30.21 5.33 -13.18
N GLY A 106 -29.90 5.27 -11.87
CA GLY A 106 -29.07 6.27 -11.20
C GLY A 106 -27.66 6.31 -11.76
N ILE A 107 -27.03 5.14 -11.96
CA ILE A 107 -25.72 5.03 -12.60
C ILE A 107 -25.76 5.54 -14.05
N SER A 108 -26.78 5.15 -14.82
CA SER A 108 -26.94 5.63 -16.21
C SER A 108 -27.09 7.16 -16.28
N LEU A 109 -27.86 7.76 -15.36
CA LEU A 109 -28.02 9.21 -15.26
C LEU A 109 -26.69 9.92 -14.99
N LEU A 110 -25.93 9.44 -14.01
CA LEU A 110 -24.62 10.00 -13.69
C LEU A 110 -23.63 9.82 -14.85
N MET A 111 -23.66 8.69 -15.55
CA MET A 111 -22.87 8.47 -16.77
C MET A 111 -23.21 9.48 -17.86
N GLU A 112 -24.48 9.85 -18.02
CA GLU A 112 -24.91 10.84 -19.00
C GLU A 112 -24.37 12.23 -18.68
N TYR A 113 -24.50 12.67 -17.42
CA TYR A 113 -23.88 13.92 -16.96
C TYR A 113 -22.35 13.92 -17.02
N ALA A 114 -21.72 12.75 -16.87
CA ALA A 114 -20.28 12.59 -16.98
C ALA A 114 -19.79 12.51 -18.44
N GLY A 115 -20.67 12.53 -19.43
CA GLY A 115 -20.28 12.35 -20.84
C GLY A 115 -19.79 10.94 -21.18
N LEU A 116 -20.11 9.95 -20.35
CA LEU A 116 -19.68 8.55 -20.49
C LEU A 116 -20.76 7.63 -21.07
N LYS A 117 -21.96 8.15 -21.32
CA LYS A 117 -23.05 7.35 -21.90
C LYS A 117 -22.86 7.20 -23.41
N PRO A 118 -22.83 5.97 -23.95
CA PRO A 118 -22.73 5.75 -25.39
C PRO A 118 -23.89 6.38 -26.16
N THR A 119 -23.62 6.84 -27.39
CA THR A 119 -24.62 7.40 -28.30
C THR A 119 -25.05 6.33 -29.31
N GLY A 120 -26.24 5.76 -29.14
CA GLY A 120 -26.75 4.69 -30.00
C GLY A 120 -28.22 4.36 -29.78
N LYS A 121 -28.92 3.89 -30.82
CA LYS A 121 -30.33 3.46 -30.75
C LYS A 121 -30.43 1.93 -30.76
N GLY A 122 -30.23 1.31 -29.60
CA GLY A 122 -31.01 0.12 -29.23
C GLY A 122 -30.40 -1.27 -29.42
N LYS A 123 -29.11 -1.42 -29.75
CA LYS A 123 -28.38 -2.70 -29.61
C LYS A 123 -26.96 -2.45 -29.13
N LYS A 124 -26.56 -3.06 -28.00
CA LYS A 124 -25.26 -2.88 -27.34
C LYS A 124 -24.03 -3.03 -28.26
N SER A 125 -24.16 -3.71 -29.40
CA SER A 125 -23.11 -3.95 -30.39
C SER A 125 -22.92 -2.82 -31.42
N GLU A 126 -23.83 -1.84 -31.49
CA GLU A 126 -23.81 -0.73 -32.46
C GLU A 126 -23.73 0.65 -31.77
N ASP A 127 -23.60 0.69 -30.45
CA ASP A 127 -23.46 1.94 -29.70
C ASP A 127 -22.12 2.60 -30.03
N ILE A 128 -22.17 3.84 -30.52
CA ILE A 128 -20.98 4.63 -30.80
C ILE A 128 -20.55 5.27 -29.48
N ILE A 129 -19.29 5.07 -29.11
CA ILE A 129 -18.71 5.70 -27.92
C ILE A 129 -17.92 6.90 -28.40
N GLU A 130 -18.50 8.10 -28.24
CA GLU A 130 -17.81 9.35 -28.50
C GLU A 130 -17.05 9.83 -27.25
N PRO A 131 -15.87 10.45 -27.42
CA PRO A 131 -15.17 11.06 -26.29
C PRO A 131 -15.95 12.23 -25.71
N THR A 132 -15.72 12.51 -24.43
CA THR A 132 -16.30 13.67 -23.75
C THR A 132 -15.77 14.94 -24.40
N LYS A 133 -16.69 15.79 -24.87
CA LYS A 133 -16.34 17.02 -25.60
C LYS A 133 -15.65 18.06 -24.72
N GLU A 134 -16.09 18.19 -23.46
CA GLU A 134 -15.55 19.15 -22.51
C GLU A 134 -15.66 18.62 -21.08
N PHE A 135 -14.55 18.70 -20.32
CA PHE A 135 -14.51 18.36 -18.90
C PHE A 135 -14.90 19.56 -18.03
N ASN A 136 -16.13 20.03 -18.20
CA ASN A 136 -16.67 21.16 -17.43
C ASN A 136 -16.99 20.76 -15.98
N ASN A 137 -17.37 21.75 -15.16
CA ASN A 137 -17.66 21.53 -13.73
C ASN A 137 -18.75 20.48 -13.47
N ILE A 138 -19.76 20.38 -14.35
CA ILE A 138 -20.84 19.39 -14.22
C ILE A 138 -20.30 17.98 -14.45
N VAL A 139 -19.54 17.79 -15.53
CA VAL A 139 -18.90 16.51 -15.87
C VAL A 139 -18.01 16.03 -14.72
N ILE A 140 -17.12 16.92 -14.24
CA ILE A 140 -16.20 16.63 -13.15
C ILE A 140 -16.94 16.27 -11.86
N GLU A 141 -18.02 16.99 -11.52
CA GLU A 141 -18.80 16.70 -10.32
C GLU A 141 -19.59 15.39 -10.44
N SER A 142 -20.12 15.08 -11.62
CA SER A 142 -20.78 13.80 -11.90
C SER A 142 -19.81 12.62 -11.79
N MET A 143 -18.59 12.75 -12.31
CA MET A 143 -17.54 11.73 -12.16
C MET A 143 -17.15 11.48 -10.69
N LYS A 144 -17.19 12.51 -9.84
CA LYS A 144 -17.02 12.33 -8.38
C LYS A 144 -18.19 11.56 -7.76
N CYS A 145 -19.43 11.84 -8.18
CA CYS A 145 -20.61 11.09 -7.74
C CYS A 145 -20.49 9.62 -8.15
N LEU A 146 -20.13 9.35 -9.40
CA LEU A 146 -19.86 7.99 -9.90
C LEU A 146 -18.76 7.30 -9.09
N SER A 147 -17.66 7.98 -8.81
CA SER A 147 -16.55 7.41 -8.03
C SER A 147 -17.00 6.94 -6.65
N ASN A 148 -17.84 7.72 -5.96
CA ASN A 148 -18.41 7.31 -4.67
C ASN A 148 -19.34 6.10 -4.83
N ALA A 149 -20.22 6.12 -5.84
CA ALA A 149 -21.15 5.02 -6.09
C ALA A 149 -20.43 3.70 -6.40
N LEU A 150 -19.44 3.73 -7.29
CA LEU A 150 -18.63 2.56 -7.64
C LEU A 150 -17.78 2.05 -6.47
N LEU A 151 -17.33 2.94 -5.58
CA LEU A 151 -16.54 2.53 -4.42
C LEU A 151 -17.40 1.83 -3.35
N GLN A 152 -18.63 2.30 -3.14
CA GLN A 152 -19.47 1.87 -2.01
C GLN A 152 -20.34 0.66 -2.34
N ASN A 153 -20.71 0.46 -3.60
CA ASN A 153 -21.65 -0.57 -4.00
C ASN A 153 -21.11 -1.39 -5.19
N ARG A 154 -20.91 -2.69 -4.96
CA ARG A 154 -20.44 -3.63 -6.00
C ARG A 154 -21.42 -3.73 -7.18
N GLN A 155 -22.72 -3.74 -6.93
CA GLN A 155 -23.74 -3.80 -7.97
C GLN A 155 -23.71 -2.57 -8.88
N SER A 156 -23.33 -1.40 -8.36
CA SER A 156 -23.13 -0.20 -9.17
C SER A 156 -22.01 -0.36 -10.21
N GLN A 157 -20.96 -1.13 -9.91
CA GLN A 157 -19.90 -1.46 -10.88
C GLN A 157 -20.43 -2.35 -12.01
N GLU A 158 -21.26 -3.34 -11.68
CA GLU A 158 -21.92 -4.18 -12.68
C GLU A 158 -22.88 -3.37 -13.56
N PHE A 159 -23.64 -2.44 -12.98
CA PHE A 159 -24.50 -1.55 -13.76
C PHE A 159 -23.72 -0.59 -14.66
N PHE A 160 -22.59 -0.07 -14.18
CA PHE A 160 -21.72 0.80 -14.96
C PHE A 160 -21.14 0.07 -16.18
N ASP A 161 -20.65 -1.15 -15.98
CA ASP A 161 -20.11 -1.96 -17.08
C ASP A 161 -21.18 -2.43 -18.07
N ASN A 162 -22.36 -2.82 -17.58
CA ASN A 162 -23.50 -3.15 -18.42
C ASN A 162 -23.92 -2.02 -19.38
N ASN A 163 -23.55 -0.78 -19.05
CA ASN A 163 -23.75 0.43 -19.86
C ASN A 163 -22.50 0.84 -20.67
N ASN A 164 -21.58 -0.10 -20.93
CA ASN A 164 -20.29 0.12 -21.62
C ASN A 164 -19.35 1.11 -20.90
N GLY A 165 -19.48 1.26 -19.58
CA GLY A 165 -18.74 2.28 -18.82
C GLY A 165 -17.22 2.18 -18.96
N ILE A 166 -16.64 0.98 -18.95
CA ILE A 166 -15.18 0.80 -19.14
C ILE A 166 -14.75 1.29 -20.52
N LYS A 167 -15.46 0.87 -21.57
CA LYS A 167 -15.14 1.30 -22.94
C LYS A 167 -15.21 2.82 -23.08
N SER A 168 -16.22 3.45 -22.47
CA SER A 168 -16.32 4.92 -22.41
C SER A 168 -15.14 5.56 -21.68
N LEU A 169 -14.68 4.97 -20.57
CA LEU A 169 -13.50 5.48 -19.87
C LEU A 169 -12.22 5.36 -20.71
N LEU A 170 -12.04 4.26 -21.45
CA LEU A 170 -10.86 4.05 -22.28
C LEU A 170 -10.80 5.00 -23.48
N VAL A 171 -11.94 5.25 -24.13
CA VAL A 171 -12.02 6.31 -25.16
C VAL A 171 -11.63 7.68 -24.59
N ASN A 172 -12.07 7.97 -23.36
CA ASN A 172 -11.75 9.23 -22.69
C ASN A 172 -10.32 9.30 -22.13
N LEU A 173 -9.69 8.16 -21.82
CA LEU A 173 -8.31 8.10 -21.33
C LEU A 173 -7.33 8.71 -22.34
N LYS A 174 -7.56 8.44 -23.63
CA LYS A 174 -6.77 9.01 -24.72
C LYS A 174 -6.90 10.54 -24.81
N GLU A 175 -8.10 11.07 -24.66
CA GLU A 175 -8.38 12.50 -24.82
C GLU A 175 -8.06 13.31 -23.56
N VAL A 176 -8.14 12.70 -22.37
CA VAL A 176 -7.95 13.40 -21.09
C VAL A 176 -6.50 13.86 -20.86
N LYS A 177 -5.53 13.34 -21.63
CA LYS A 177 -4.12 13.75 -21.59
C LYS A 177 -3.90 15.25 -21.69
N ASN A 178 -4.69 15.94 -22.52
CA ASN A 178 -4.57 17.39 -22.72
C ASN A 178 -5.53 18.21 -21.85
N ASN A 179 -6.19 17.57 -20.88
CA ASN A 179 -7.15 18.20 -19.97
C ASN A 179 -6.55 18.40 -18.57
N SER A 180 -7.35 18.94 -17.65
CA SER A 180 -6.91 19.21 -16.28
C SER A 180 -6.47 17.93 -15.54
N LEU A 181 -5.54 18.06 -14.59
CA LEU A 181 -5.13 16.96 -13.71
C LEU A 181 -6.31 16.34 -12.97
N GLN A 182 -7.35 17.13 -12.70
CA GLN A 182 -8.58 16.64 -12.09
C GLN A 182 -9.35 15.68 -12.99
N ALA A 183 -9.46 16.00 -14.29
CA ALA A 183 -10.07 15.09 -15.25
C ALA A 183 -9.26 13.80 -15.37
N GLN A 184 -7.93 13.90 -15.50
CA GLN A 184 -7.04 12.75 -15.60
C GLN A 184 -7.18 11.83 -14.38
N PHE A 185 -7.12 12.39 -13.18
CA PHE A 185 -7.33 11.67 -11.93
C PHE A 185 -8.67 10.93 -11.88
N LEU A 186 -9.77 11.61 -12.24
CA LEU A 186 -11.11 11.01 -12.15
C LEU A 186 -11.31 9.88 -13.16
N ILE A 187 -10.83 10.03 -14.40
CA ILE A 187 -10.88 8.95 -15.39
C ILE A 187 -10.09 7.74 -14.89
N LEU A 188 -8.84 7.93 -14.45
CA LEU A 188 -8.00 6.84 -13.92
C LEU A 188 -8.62 6.20 -12.67
N ARG A 189 -9.21 7.01 -11.79
CA ARG A 189 -9.90 6.54 -10.58
C ARG A 189 -11.10 5.66 -10.93
N LEU A 190 -11.92 6.06 -11.89
CA LEU A 190 -13.06 5.27 -12.36
C LEU A 190 -12.60 3.99 -13.05
N ILE A 191 -11.51 4.02 -13.83
CA ILE A 191 -10.89 2.83 -14.42
C ILE A 191 -10.43 1.88 -13.30
N PHE A 192 -9.68 2.39 -12.32
CA PHE A 192 -9.24 1.61 -11.17
C PHE A 192 -10.42 0.94 -10.45
N LEU A 193 -11.49 1.67 -10.15
CA LEU A 193 -12.67 1.11 -9.47
C LEU A 193 -13.41 0.07 -10.32
N SER A 194 -13.45 0.26 -11.64
CA SER A 194 -14.12 -0.66 -12.56
C SER A 194 -13.32 -1.95 -12.81
N THR A 195 -12.00 -1.93 -12.59
CA THR A 195 -11.10 -3.06 -12.86
C THR A 195 -10.96 -4.05 -11.69
N ILE A 196 -11.61 -3.83 -10.54
CA ILE A 196 -11.34 -4.64 -9.33
C ILE A 196 -11.92 -6.07 -9.42
N TYR A 197 -13.13 -6.23 -9.98
CA TYR A 197 -13.91 -7.47 -9.83
C TYR A 197 -14.34 -8.15 -11.14
N GLN A 198 -13.79 -7.72 -12.28
CA GLN A 198 -14.32 -8.13 -13.59
C GLN A 198 -13.39 -9.06 -14.36
N GLU A 199 -13.97 -10.12 -14.92
CA GLU A 199 -13.24 -11.19 -15.61
C GLU A 199 -12.77 -10.78 -17.02
N ASN A 200 -13.52 -9.92 -17.71
CA ASN A 200 -13.24 -9.55 -19.11
C ASN A 200 -12.42 -8.25 -19.27
N THR A 201 -11.96 -7.65 -18.17
CA THR A 201 -11.31 -6.35 -18.22
C THR A 201 -10.03 -6.34 -19.06
N SER A 202 -9.19 -7.39 -19.01
CA SER A 202 -7.92 -7.38 -19.75
C SER A 202 -8.11 -7.34 -21.28
N GLU A 203 -9.09 -8.06 -21.81
CA GLU A 203 -9.38 -8.08 -23.26
C GLU A 203 -9.85 -6.71 -23.75
N VAL A 204 -10.72 -6.06 -22.96
CA VAL A 204 -11.21 -4.71 -23.29
C VAL A 204 -10.08 -3.69 -23.18
N MET A 205 -9.18 -3.81 -22.20
CA MET A 205 -8.03 -2.91 -22.06
C MET A 205 -7.08 -3.02 -23.27
N ASP A 206 -6.89 -4.23 -23.79
CA ASP A 206 -6.06 -4.49 -24.97
C ASP A 206 -6.70 -3.96 -26.25
N GLU A 207 -8.01 -4.18 -26.43
CA GLU A 207 -8.77 -3.65 -27.58
C GLU A 207 -8.58 -2.14 -27.75
N TYR A 208 -8.49 -1.41 -26.63
CA TYR A 208 -8.35 0.05 -26.60
C TYR A 208 -6.91 0.54 -26.40
N ASN A 209 -5.90 -0.34 -26.41
CA ASN A 209 -4.49 0.03 -26.19
C ASN A 209 -4.21 0.81 -24.89
N ALA A 210 -4.89 0.45 -23.80
CA ALA A 210 -4.79 1.17 -22.53
C ALA A 210 -3.35 1.32 -22.00
N ILE A 211 -2.47 0.35 -22.28
CA ILE A 211 -1.05 0.41 -21.92
C ILE A 211 -0.36 1.63 -22.53
N GLU A 212 -0.56 1.86 -23.83
CA GLU A 212 0.06 2.99 -24.53
C GLU A 212 -0.49 4.31 -23.99
N ASP A 213 -1.81 4.42 -23.81
CA ASP A 213 -2.43 5.64 -23.28
C ASP A 213 -1.95 5.97 -21.85
N LEU A 214 -1.74 4.95 -20.99
CA LEU A 214 -1.19 5.13 -19.64
C LEU A 214 0.28 5.56 -19.66
N ILE A 215 1.10 5.01 -20.57
CA ILE A 215 2.49 5.45 -20.76
C ILE A 215 2.52 6.90 -21.25
N ASP A 216 1.66 7.23 -22.21
CA ASP A 216 1.51 8.55 -22.80
C ASP A 216 1.06 9.62 -21.79
N LEU A 217 0.38 9.21 -20.71
CA LEU A 217 0.06 10.05 -19.56
C LEU A 217 1.21 10.13 -18.55
N PHE A 218 1.89 9.02 -18.27
CA PHE A 218 2.93 8.97 -17.24
C PHE A 218 4.20 9.74 -17.68
N GLN A 219 4.68 9.51 -18.91
CA GLN A 219 5.97 10.05 -19.34
C GLN A 219 6.05 11.60 -19.26
N PRO A 220 5.08 12.39 -19.78
CA PRO A 220 5.15 13.85 -19.67
C PRO A 220 5.10 14.35 -18.23
N ILE A 221 4.39 13.64 -17.34
CA ILE A 221 4.35 13.98 -15.92
C ILE A 221 5.75 13.85 -15.30
N LEU A 222 6.48 12.81 -15.68
CA LEU A 222 7.83 12.54 -15.17
C LEU A 222 8.86 13.55 -15.68
N GLU A 223 8.75 13.96 -16.95
CA GLU A 223 9.55 15.04 -17.54
C GLU A 223 9.34 16.35 -16.76
N ASN A 224 8.09 16.69 -16.43
CA ASN A 224 7.76 17.89 -15.64
C ASN A 224 8.30 17.85 -14.20
N ILE A 225 8.34 16.68 -13.56
CA ILE A 225 8.96 16.51 -12.23
C ILE A 225 10.45 16.86 -12.28
N SER A 226 11.13 16.52 -13.37
CA SER A 226 12.57 16.75 -13.53
C SER A 226 12.94 18.23 -13.67
N GLU A 227 12.07 19.03 -14.31
CA GLU A 227 12.31 20.47 -14.56
C GLU A 227 11.92 21.36 -13.36
N SER A 228 11.00 20.91 -12.49
CA SER A 228 10.36 21.72 -11.46
C SER A 228 10.90 21.53 -10.03
N SER A 229 12.06 20.88 -9.89
CA SER A 229 12.77 20.62 -8.61
C SER A 229 13.13 21.86 -7.76
N LYS A 230 12.76 23.08 -8.20
CA LYS A 230 12.90 24.33 -7.43
C LYS A 230 11.60 24.89 -6.84
N THR A 231 10.43 24.33 -7.14
CA THR A 231 9.13 24.91 -6.74
C THR A 231 8.01 23.87 -6.57
N PHE A 232 8.29 22.71 -6.00
CA PHE A 232 7.22 21.87 -5.46
C PHE A 232 6.86 22.41 -4.07
N SER A 233 6.06 23.48 -4.03
CA SER A 233 5.58 24.04 -2.77
C SER A 233 4.73 22.98 -2.08
N THR A 234 5.13 22.60 -0.88
CA THR A 234 4.35 21.80 0.08
C THR A 234 3.10 22.52 0.59
N THR A 235 2.78 23.69 0.06
CA THR A 235 1.49 24.36 0.22
C THR A 235 0.62 24.11 -1.01
N ILE A 236 0.11 22.89 -1.13
CA ILE A 236 -1.02 22.59 -2.01
C ILE A 236 -2.26 23.16 -1.31
N LEU A 237 -3.04 24.00 -2.00
CA LEU A 237 -4.33 24.45 -1.47
C LEU A 237 -5.26 23.23 -1.30
N PRO A 238 -6.11 23.19 -0.25
CA PRO A 238 -7.05 22.08 -0.07
C PRO A 238 -7.92 21.88 -1.33
N GLY A 239 -7.72 20.77 -2.04
CA GLY A 239 -8.51 20.40 -3.23
C GLY A 239 -7.78 20.44 -4.58
N GLU A 240 -6.53 20.88 -4.65
CA GLU A 240 -5.73 20.80 -5.90
C GLU A 240 -5.10 19.42 -6.07
N ILE A 241 -5.24 18.86 -7.28
CA ILE A 241 -4.67 17.57 -7.64
C ILE A 241 -3.27 17.78 -8.17
N SER A 242 -2.29 17.16 -7.50
CA SER A 242 -0.89 17.14 -7.91
C SER A 242 -0.61 16.02 -8.90
N TYR A 243 0.49 16.15 -9.64
CA TYR A 243 1.03 15.08 -10.48
C TYR A 243 1.25 13.77 -9.72
N SER A 244 1.65 13.81 -8.44
CA SER A 244 1.82 12.63 -7.60
C SER A 244 0.52 11.84 -7.39
N ILE A 245 -0.62 12.52 -7.29
CA ILE A 245 -1.93 11.89 -7.15
C ILE A 245 -2.32 11.19 -8.46
N VAL A 246 -2.06 11.81 -9.62
CA VAL A 246 -2.32 11.19 -10.93
C VAL A 246 -1.44 9.95 -11.14
N ILE A 247 -0.14 10.03 -10.85
CA ILE A 247 0.78 8.88 -10.89
C ILE A 247 0.26 7.75 -10.00
N SER A 248 -0.23 8.06 -8.80
CA SER A 248 -0.82 7.06 -7.91
C SER A 248 -2.00 6.32 -8.53
N GLU A 249 -2.87 7.00 -9.29
CA GLU A 249 -3.95 6.32 -10.00
C GLU A 249 -3.42 5.48 -11.18
N ILE A 250 -2.45 5.97 -11.96
CA ILE A 250 -1.82 5.19 -13.05
C ILE A 250 -1.24 3.88 -12.50
N LEU A 251 -0.47 3.95 -11.41
CA LEU A 251 0.16 2.78 -10.79
C LEU A 251 -0.86 1.77 -10.27
N LYS A 252 -1.99 2.25 -9.73
CA LYS A 252 -3.09 1.38 -9.28
C LYS A 252 -3.82 0.71 -10.43
N VAL A 253 -4.05 1.42 -11.54
CA VAL A 253 -4.61 0.83 -12.76
C VAL A 253 -3.66 -0.23 -13.32
N LEU A 254 -2.37 0.08 -13.43
CA LEU A 254 -1.33 -0.87 -13.85
C LEU A 254 -1.33 -2.14 -12.98
N PHE A 255 -1.35 -1.98 -11.66
CA PHE A 255 -1.40 -3.09 -10.72
C PHE A 255 -2.62 -3.99 -10.98
N ASN A 256 -3.82 -3.40 -11.11
CA ASN A 256 -5.04 -4.16 -11.37
C ASN A 256 -4.98 -4.89 -12.73
N MET A 257 -4.44 -4.24 -13.77
CA MET A 257 -4.29 -4.85 -15.10
C MET A 257 -3.43 -6.11 -15.03
N MET A 258 -2.24 -6.03 -14.42
CA MET A 258 -1.33 -7.17 -14.29
C MET A 258 -1.92 -8.31 -13.44
N VAL A 259 -2.58 -7.96 -12.33
CA VAL A 259 -3.22 -8.96 -11.45
C VAL A 259 -4.37 -9.68 -12.15
N ASN A 260 -5.17 -8.98 -12.96
CA ASN A 260 -6.28 -9.59 -13.67
C ASN A 260 -5.84 -10.52 -14.81
N GLU A 261 -4.71 -10.23 -15.47
CA GLU A 261 -4.14 -11.17 -16.46
C GLU A 261 -3.66 -12.45 -15.80
N LYS A 262 -2.98 -12.34 -14.66
CA LYS A 262 -2.53 -13.51 -13.89
C LYS A 262 -3.67 -14.45 -13.48
N LYS A 263 -4.84 -13.90 -13.13
CA LYS A 263 -6.03 -14.70 -12.77
C LYS A 263 -6.57 -15.53 -13.93
N LYS A 264 -6.31 -15.15 -15.20
CA LYS A 264 -6.75 -15.90 -16.38
C LYS A 264 -5.86 -17.13 -16.65
N ASP A 265 -4.56 -16.99 -16.40
CA ASP A 265 -3.57 -18.03 -16.74
C ASP A 265 -3.35 -19.06 -15.62
N THR A 266 -3.76 -18.76 -14.38
CA THR A 266 -3.53 -19.67 -13.24
C THR A 266 -4.70 -20.61 -12.98
N ASP A 267 -4.48 -21.91 -13.24
CA ASP A 267 -5.16 -22.98 -12.50
C ASP A 267 -4.96 -22.72 -10.99
N ILE A 268 -6.05 -22.88 -10.22
CA ILE A 268 -6.37 -22.39 -8.86
C ILE A 268 -5.31 -22.61 -7.73
N GLN A 269 -4.11 -23.15 -8.01
CA GLN A 269 -3.17 -23.66 -6.99
C GLN A 269 -1.88 -22.85 -6.77
N SER A 270 -1.55 -21.80 -7.53
CA SER A 270 -0.30 -21.02 -7.38
C SER A 270 -0.48 -19.57 -6.92
N SER A 271 -1.45 -19.31 -6.04
CA SER A 271 -1.84 -17.96 -5.57
C SER A 271 -0.84 -17.27 -4.61
N ALA A 272 0.33 -17.86 -4.34
CA ALA A 272 1.25 -17.36 -3.32
C ALA A 272 2.31 -16.35 -3.83
N SER A 273 2.60 -16.33 -5.14
CA SER A 273 3.56 -15.37 -5.71
C SER A 273 2.84 -14.08 -6.12
N ILE A 274 3.37 -12.92 -5.75
CA ILE A 274 2.85 -11.61 -6.23
C ILE A 274 3.30 -11.35 -7.67
N THR A 275 4.46 -11.88 -8.06
CA THR A 275 5.08 -11.67 -9.37
C THR A 275 4.30 -12.39 -10.49
N VAL A 276 4.15 -11.74 -11.64
CA VAL A 276 3.56 -12.32 -12.86
C VAL A 276 4.61 -13.08 -13.67
N ASP A 277 4.17 -13.94 -14.57
CA ASP A 277 5.06 -14.69 -15.44
C ASP A 277 5.71 -13.80 -16.50
N GLU A 278 6.81 -14.28 -17.10
CA GLU A 278 7.66 -13.50 -17.99
C GLU A 278 6.90 -12.97 -19.24
N GLU A 279 5.93 -13.72 -19.76
CA GLU A 279 5.12 -13.30 -20.92
C GLU A 279 4.24 -12.09 -20.60
N ILE A 280 3.54 -12.12 -19.47
CA ILE A 280 2.74 -10.99 -18.98
C ILE A 280 3.67 -9.81 -18.68
N ALA A 281 4.79 -10.05 -17.98
CA ALA A 281 5.74 -8.99 -17.65
C ALA A 281 6.30 -8.26 -18.89
N LYS A 282 6.58 -8.99 -19.98
CA LYS A 282 7.04 -8.41 -21.26
C LYS A 282 6.06 -7.41 -21.85
N LYS A 283 4.76 -7.64 -21.69
CA LYS A 283 3.71 -6.73 -22.18
C LYS A 283 3.76 -5.37 -21.48
N TYR A 284 4.11 -5.35 -20.19
CA TYR A 284 4.12 -4.15 -19.34
C TYR A 284 5.53 -3.60 -19.06
N GLU A 285 6.59 -4.17 -19.65
CA GLU A 285 7.98 -3.90 -19.28
C GLU A 285 8.39 -2.42 -19.39
N ARG A 286 7.69 -1.65 -20.24
CA ARG A 286 7.94 -0.21 -20.44
C ARG A 286 7.62 0.63 -19.22
N PHE A 287 6.79 0.13 -18.29
CA PHE A 287 6.53 0.81 -17.02
C PHE A 287 7.69 0.70 -16.03
N ILE A 288 8.51 -0.35 -16.09
CA ILE A 288 9.63 -0.54 -15.15
C ILE A 288 10.57 0.68 -15.14
N PRO A 289 11.16 1.11 -16.28
CA PRO A 289 12.07 2.26 -16.27
C PRO A 289 11.37 3.56 -15.88
N LEU A 290 10.09 3.75 -16.23
CA LEU A 290 9.32 4.94 -15.83
C LEU A 290 9.14 5.02 -14.31
N ILE A 291 8.86 3.89 -13.66
CA ILE A 291 8.67 3.82 -12.21
C ILE A 291 10.02 3.98 -11.50
N VAL A 292 11.09 3.36 -12.01
CA VAL A 292 12.46 3.52 -11.50
C VAL A 292 12.88 4.99 -11.57
N GLU A 293 12.70 5.63 -12.73
CA GLU A 293 13.02 7.04 -12.92
C GLU A 293 12.18 7.95 -12.01
N TYR A 294 10.91 7.60 -11.74
CA TYR A 294 10.10 8.30 -10.76
C TYR A 294 10.70 8.27 -9.35
N PHE A 295 11.17 7.12 -8.87
CA PHE A 295 11.86 7.03 -7.57
C PHE A 295 13.13 7.90 -7.51
N VAL A 296 13.90 7.91 -8.60
CA VAL A 296 15.18 8.64 -8.65
C VAL A 296 14.97 10.15 -8.76
N LYS A 297 13.96 10.61 -9.49
CA LYS A 297 13.74 12.04 -9.74
C LYS A 297 12.84 12.73 -8.72
N SER A 298 11.95 12.00 -8.06
CA SER A 298 10.99 12.61 -7.13
C SER A 298 11.53 12.72 -5.71
N ASN A 299 10.98 13.66 -4.94
CA ASN A 299 11.30 13.78 -3.53
C ASN A 299 10.54 12.71 -2.74
N MET A 300 11.24 12.08 -1.81
CA MET A 300 10.64 11.10 -0.90
C MET A 300 9.44 11.71 -0.16
N PRO A 301 8.27 11.04 -0.15
CA PRO A 301 7.14 11.47 0.66
C PRO A 301 7.46 11.49 2.16
N ASN A 302 6.71 12.27 2.93
CA ASN A 302 6.75 12.22 4.39
C ASN A 302 5.33 11.96 4.92
N PRO A 303 5.04 10.76 5.47
CA PRO A 303 5.97 9.66 5.75
C PRO A 303 6.48 8.91 4.49
N PRO A 304 7.66 8.24 4.53
CA PRO A 304 8.28 7.61 3.36
C PRO A 304 7.44 6.54 2.68
N LEU A 305 6.84 5.64 3.47
CA LEU A 305 5.93 4.60 2.97
C LEU A 305 4.50 5.14 2.88
N SER A 306 4.32 6.14 2.03
CA SER A 306 3.00 6.66 1.64
C SER A 306 2.88 6.76 0.10
N PRO A 307 1.65 6.84 -0.43
CA PRO A 307 1.45 7.10 -1.85
C PRO A 307 2.17 8.39 -2.30
N PRO A 308 2.83 8.41 -3.47
CA PRO A 308 2.77 7.38 -4.52
C PRO A 308 3.77 6.22 -4.37
N TYR A 309 4.73 6.30 -3.45
CA TYR A 309 5.82 5.32 -3.32
C TYR A 309 5.29 3.92 -3.00
N THR A 310 4.28 3.79 -2.15
CA THR A 310 3.67 2.49 -1.83
C THR A 310 3.05 1.83 -3.07
N HIS A 311 2.34 2.60 -3.91
CA HIS A 311 1.79 2.08 -5.17
C HIS A 311 2.88 1.71 -6.17
N ALA A 312 3.97 2.48 -6.22
CA ALA A 312 5.11 2.21 -7.09
C ALA A 312 5.85 0.93 -6.69
N ILE A 313 6.05 0.71 -5.38
CA ILE A 313 6.60 -0.54 -4.84
C ILE A 313 5.71 -1.72 -5.25
N HIS A 314 4.40 -1.64 -5.00
CA HIS A 314 3.47 -2.71 -5.36
C HIS A 314 3.43 -2.98 -6.87
N ALA A 315 3.51 -1.95 -7.70
CA ALA A 315 3.59 -2.12 -9.15
C ALA A 315 4.87 -2.88 -9.56
N LEU A 316 6.04 -2.47 -9.05
CA LEU A 316 7.32 -3.13 -9.36
C LEU A 316 7.37 -4.58 -8.87
N MET A 317 6.74 -4.91 -7.74
CA MET A 317 6.69 -6.29 -7.23
C MET A 317 5.98 -7.29 -8.16
N ASN A 318 5.10 -6.80 -9.05
CA ASN A 318 4.48 -7.67 -10.05
C ASN A 318 5.49 -8.12 -11.11
N PHE A 319 6.59 -7.42 -11.33
CA PHE A 319 7.56 -7.77 -12.36
C PHE A 319 8.64 -8.71 -11.82
N PRO A 320 9.00 -9.79 -12.53
CA PRO A 320 10.21 -10.53 -12.24
C PRO A 320 11.42 -9.64 -12.56
N VAL A 321 12.41 -9.63 -11.66
CA VAL A 321 13.67 -8.91 -11.91
C VAL A 321 14.52 -9.70 -12.91
N LYS A 322 14.53 -11.03 -12.77
CA LYS A 322 15.24 -11.92 -13.68
C LYS A 322 14.68 -11.81 -15.10
N GLY A 323 15.54 -11.53 -16.07
CA GLY A 323 15.17 -11.29 -17.47
C GLY A 323 14.80 -9.84 -17.80
N PHE A 324 14.67 -8.98 -16.79
CA PHE A 324 14.34 -7.55 -16.94
C PHE A 324 15.36 -6.63 -16.25
N GLU A 325 16.55 -7.15 -15.93
CA GLU A 325 17.57 -6.45 -15.14
C GLU A 325 17.96 -5.12 -15.80
N SER A 326 18.09 -5.10 -17.13
CA SER A 326 18.39 -3.88 -17.90
C SER A 326 17.31 -2.79 -17.83
N LYS A 327 16.08 -3.14 -17.46
CA LYS A 327 14.96 -2.21 -17.29
C LYS A 327 14.92 -1.64 -15.87
N PHE A 328 15.26 -2.45 -14.87
CA PHE A 328 15.40 -2.02 -13.48
C PHE A 328 16.66 -1.19 -13.25
N PHE A 329 17.75 -1.50 -13.96
CA PHE A 329 19.05 -0.85 -13.86
C PHE A 329 19.52 -0.35 -15.24
N PRO A 330 18.85 0.68 -15.80
CA PRO A 330 19.21 1.20 -17.11
C PRO A 330 20.65 1.74 -17.09
N ASN A 331 21.48 1.34 -18.05
CA ASN A 331 22.91 1.69 -18.13
C ASN A 331 23.73 1.31 -16.88
N GLU A 332 23.36 0.22 -16.20
CA GLU A 332 23.99 -0.18 -14.92
C GLU A 332 23.87 0.90 -13.83
N ASP A 333 22.83 1.74 -13.90
CA ASP A 333 22.49 2.68 -12.85
C ASP A 333 21.72 1.98 -11.73
N TYR A 334 22.31 1.95 -10.54
CA TYR A 334 21.75 1.33 -9.35
C TYR A 334 21.14 2.37 -8.37
N SER A 335 20.89 3.60 -8.82
CA SER A 335 20.35 4.68 -7.97
C SER A 335 19.03 4.31 -7.27
N ILE A 336 18.24 3.42 -7.86
CA ILE A 336 17.03 2.87 -7.21
C ILE A 336 17.34 2.16 -5.89
N ILE A 337 18.48 1.47 -5.79
CA ILE A 337 18.91 0.80 -4.56
C ILE A 337 19.22 1.84 -3.48
N ASP A 338 19.86 2.95 -3.85
CA ASP A 338 20.14 4.05 -2.92
C ASP A 338 18.84 4.67 -2.40
N VAL A 339 17.88 4.95 -3.28
CA VAL A 339 16.58 5.54 -2.90
C VAL A 339 15.79 4.60 -1.99
N LEU A 340 15.66 3.31 -2.34
CA LEU A 340 14.91 2.36 -1.51
C LEU A 340 15.58 2.12 -0.15
N SER A 341 16.91 2.16 -0.11
CA SER A 341 17.66 2.10 1.15
C SER A 341 17.37 3.31 2.03
N ASP A 342 17.33 4.53 1.45
CA ASP A 342 16.99 5.74 2.18
C ASP A 342 15.53 5.68 2.69
N VAL A 343 14.59 5.17 1.87
CA VAL A 343 13.19 4.98 2.29
C VAL A 343 13.13 4.06 3.51
N LEU A 344 13.83 2.93 3.48
CA LEU A 344 13.87 1.98 4.59
C LEU A 344 14.48 2.61 5.85
N GLU A 345 15.62 3.29 5.71
CA GLU A 345 16.33 3.91 6.83
C GLU A 345 15.50 5.01 7.49
N VAL A 346 14.90 5.91 6.71
CA VAL A 346 14.03 6.97 7.24
C VAL A 346 12.78 6.37 7.90
N THR A 347 12.17 5.35 7.28
CA THR A 347 11.01 4.65 7.86
C THR A 347 11.32 4.07 9.24
N ILE A 348 12.47 3.40 9.37
CA ILE A 348 12.89 2.80 10.65
C ILE A 348 13.24 3.88 11.68
N LYS A 349 13.92 4.96 11.27
CA LYS A 349 14.23 6.08 12.17
C LYS A 349 12.98 6.79 12.71
N GLN A 350 11.93 6.89 11.89
CA GLN A 350 10.65 7.51 12.28
C GLN A 350 9.73 6.56 13.08
N SER A 351 10.05 5.27 13.13
CA SER A 351 9.29 4.27 13.87
C SER A 351 9.67 4.24 15.36
N ASN A 352 8.89 3.54 16.18
CA ASN A 352 9.27 3.27 17.57
C ASN A 352 10.34 2.16 17.72
N ILE A 353 10.78 1.56 16.60
CA ILE A 353 11.71 0.42 16.56
C ILE A 353 13.14 0.85 16.92
N SER A 354 13.54 2.07 16.53
CA SER A 354 14.87 2.62 16.79
C SER A 354 15.17 2.76 18.29
N HIS A 355 14.14 3.04 19.10
CA HIS A 355 14.26 3.30 20.53
C HIS A 355 13.79 2.15 21.43
N SER A 356 13.20 1.08 20.86
CA SER A 356 12.75 -0.06 21.65
C SER A 356 13.94 -0.88 22.18
N MET A 357 13.92 -1.15 23.48
CA MET A 357 14.94 -1.96 24.18
C MET A 357 14.53 -3.44 24.32
N GLU A 358 13.28 -3.80 24.02
CA GLU A 358 12.72 -5.13 24.22
C GLU A 358 12.07 -5.67 22.92
N ASN A 359 12.28 -6.95 22.62
CA ASN A 359 11.82 -7.57 21.38
C ASN A 359 10.29 -7.79 21.30
N ASP A 360 9.56 -7.62 22.41
CA ASP A 360 8.14 -7.94 22.51
C ASP A 360 7.22 -6.69 22.46
N ASP A 361 7.79 -5.51 22.27
CA ASP A 361 7.00 -4.30 22.03
C ASP A 361 6.32 -4.36 20.66
N ALA A 362 5.13 -3.74 20.57
CA ALA A 362 4.46 -3.54 19.30
C ALA A 362 5.30 -2.59 18.42
N ALA A 363 5.94 -3.15 17.39
CA ALA A 363 6.64 -2.36 16.38
C ALA A 363 5.62 -1.64 15.48
N LEU A 364 5.56 -0.32 15.60
CA LEU A 364 4.62 0.53 14.88
C LEU A 364 5.37 1.50 13.95
N ILE A 365 4.87 1.60 12.73
CA ILE A 365 5.33 2.55 11.70
C ILE A 365 4.12 3.42 11.36
N ASN A 366 4.21 4.71 11.68
CA ASN A 366 3.13 5.69 11.49
C ASN A 366 1.78 5.25 12.10
N GLY A 367 1.82 4.57 13.25
CA GLY A 367 0.63 4.06 13.95
C GLY A 367 0.10 2.71 13.44
N SER A 368 0.64 2.17 12.35
CA SER A 368 0.30 0.84 11.82
C SER A 368 1.33 -0.21 12.23
N PRO A 369 0.93 -1.49 12.41
CA PRO A 369 1.88 -2.57 12.69
C PRO A 369 2.93 -2.69 11.59
N ALA A 370 4.21 -2.76 11.97
CA ALA A 370 5.31 -2.93 11.01
C ALA A 370 5.09 -4.14 10.08
N ASP A 371 4.44 -5.19 10.60
CA ASP A 371 4.09 -6.42 9.87
C ASP A 371 3.20 -6.20 8.64
N SER A 372 2.44 -5.09 8.62
CA SER A 372 1.57 -4.71 7.51
C SER A 372 2.22 -3.72 6.54
N VAL A 373 3.34 -3.10 6.91
CA VAL A 373 3.93 -1.94 6.22
C VAL A 373 5.26 -2.28 5.54
N LEU A 374 6.17 -2.97 6.21
CA LEU A 374 7.52 -3.26 5.69
C LEU A 374 7.58 -4.32 4.57
N PRO A 375 6.80 -5.42 4.60
CA PRO A 375 7.03 -6.55 3.69
C PRO A 375 7.11 -6.17 2.20
N PRO A 376 6.25 -5.30 1.63
CA PRO A 376 6.34 -4.95 0.21
C PRO A 376 7.68 -4.33 -0.18
N LEU A 377 8.20 -3.40 0.64
CA LEU A 377 9.50 -2.78 0.40
C LEU A 377 10.63 -3.81 0.48
N ILE A 378 10.63 -4.63 1.53
CA ILE A 378 11.69 -5.62 1.78
C ILE A 378 11.70 -6.70 0.69
N ILE A 379 10.52 -7.14 0.22
CA ILE A 379 10.40 -8.11 -0.88
C ILE A 379 10.94 -7.51 -2.18
N LEU A 380 10.58 -6.26 -2.52
CA LEU A 380 11.11 -5.59 -3.71
C LEU A 380 12.63 -5.49 -3.66
N MET A 381 13.18 -5.01 -2.53
CA MET A 381 14.63 -4.91 -2.34
C MET A 381 15.32 -6.27 -2.46
N THR A 382 14.73 -7.34 -1.90
CA THR A 382 15.25 -8.71 -2.01
C THR A 382 15.27 -9.16 -3.47
N ASN A 383 14.18 -8.96 -4.21
CA ASN A 383 14.08 -9.36 -5.61
C ASN A 383 15.11 -8.62 -6.49
N LEU A 384 15.37 -7.33 -6.21
CA LEU A 384 16.35 -6.53 -6.95
C LEU A 384 17.79 -7.00 -6.79
N VAL A 385 18.14 -7.60 -5.65
CA VAL A 385 19.53 -8.00 -5.32
C VAL A 385 19.79 -9.50 -5.42
N LYS A 386 18.75 -10.33 -5.48
CA LYS A 386 18.87 -11.79 -5.47
C LYS A 386 19.81 -12.32 -6.55
N ASP A 387 19.59 -11.88 -7.79
CA ASP A 387 20.31 -12.35 -8.98
C ASP A 387 21.27 -11.30 -9.57
N ASN A 388 21.49 -10.17 -8.89
CA ASN A 388 22.41 -9.11 -9.33
C ASN A 388 23.48 -8.82 -8.27
N THR A 389 24.74 -9.18 -8.57
CA THR A 389 25.87 -9.08 -7.64
C THR A 389 26.23 -7.64 -7.27
N GLU A 390 26.13 -6.70 -8.22
CA GLU A 390 26.48 -5.29 -7.99
C GLU A 390 25.42 -4.59 -7.14
N ALA A 391 24.13 -4.77 -7.49
CA ALA A 391 23.01 -4.29 -6.68
C ALA A 391 23.08 -4.85 -5.25
N ARG A 392 23.40 -6.15 -5.12
CA ARG A 392 23.60 -6.81 -3.83
C ARG A 392 24.75 -6.22 -3.05
N SER A 393 25.90 -5.99 -3.67
CA SER A 393 27.06 -5.39 -3.04
C SER A 393 26.74 -4.01 -2.48
N LYS A 394 26.11 -3.14 -3.28
CA LYS A 394 25.69 -1.79 -2.87
C LYS A 394 24.72 -1.82 -1.70
N LEU A 395 23.69 -2.67 -1.75
CA LEU A 395 22.73 -2.78 -0.66
C LEU A 395 23.35 -3.36 0.61
N LYS A 396 24.24 -4.36 0.46
CA LYS A 396 24.98 -4.97 1.56
C LYS A 396 25.87 -3.96 2.26
N GLU A 397 26.57 -3.10 1.54
CA GLU A 397 27.41 -2.06 2.14
C GLU A 397 26.60 -1.10 3.03
N ARG A 398 25.35 -0.77 2.64
CA ARG A 398 24.46 0.08 3.45
C ARG A 398 23.86 -0.63 4.66
N ILE A 399 23.41 -1.88 4.51
CA ILE A 399 22.67 -2.60 5.57
C ILE A 399 23.60 -3.42 6.47
N LEU A 400 24.55 -4.15 5.89
CA LEU A 400 25.50 -5.06 6.55
C LEU A 400 26.95 -4.68 6.21
N PRO A 401 27.43 -3.49 6.61
CA PRO A 401 28.80 -3.06 6.32
C PRO A 401 29.82 -4.06 6.88
N SER A 402 30.95 -4.20 6.20
CA SER A 402 32.03 -5.12 6.60
C SER A 402 32.60 -4.78 7.98
N GLU A 403 32.75 -3.49 8.28
CA GLU A 403 33.15 -2.99 9.58
C GLU A 403 31.93 -2.54 10.38
N PHE A 404 31.77 -3.07 11.59
CA PHE A 404 30.68 -2.71 12.48
C PHE A 404 31.06 -2.94 13.93
N ASN A 405 30.37 -2.21 14.81
CA ASN A 405 30.65 -2.28 16.24
C ASN A 405 30.10 -3.58 16.84
N ARG A 406 30.99 -4.43 17.36
CA ARG A 406 30.68 -5.66 18.10
C ARG A 406 30.79 -5.50 19.63
N SER A 407 30.86 -4.27 20.16
CA SER A 407 30.93 -4.02 21.61
C SER A 407 29.62 -4.30 22.35
N LYS A 408 28.52 -4.45 21.62
CA LYS A 408 27.19 -4.83 22.12
C LYS A 408 26.62 -5.95 21.26
N PRO A 409 25.59 -6.68 21.73
CA PRO A 409 24.84 -7.61 20.89
C PRO A 409 24.36 -6.94 19.60
N LEU A 410 24.40 -7.66 18.48
CA LEU A 410 24.18 -7.09 17.15
C LEU A 410 22.75 -6.55 16.91
N ASN A 411 21.79 -6.98 17.72
CA ASN A 411 20.41 -6.50 17.72
C ASN A 411 20.20 -5.24 18.58
N VAL A 412 21.26 -4.64 19.15
CA VAL A 412 21.17 -3.46 20.04
C VAL A 412 21.75 -2.23 19.34
N GLY A 413 20.96 -1.16 19.30
CA GLY A 413 21.34 0.13 18.75
C GLY A 413 20.35 0.69 17.73
N GLU A 414 20.67 1.89 17.23
CA GLU A 414 19.85 2.67 16.31
C GLU A 414 20.26 2.50 14.83
N SER A 415 21.32 1.74 14.55
CA SER A 415 21.72 1.47 13.17
C SER A 415 20.66 0.65 12.44
N ILE A 416 20.57 0.82 11.12
CA ILE A 416 19.65 0.04 10.27
C ILE A 416 19.84 -1.46 10.49
N ARG A 417 21.10 -1.91 10.56
CA ARG A 417 21.48 -3.28 10.90
C ARG A 417 20.84 -3.75 12.21
N ALA A 418 21.07 -3.04 13.31
CA ALA A 418 20.59 -3.45 14.61
C ALA A 418 19.06 -3.47 14.66
N CYS A 419 18.41 -2.50 14.02
CA CYS A 419 16.96 -2.44 13.90
C CYS A 419 16.39 -3.63 13.11
N LEU A 420 16.96 -3.97 11.96
CA LEU A 420 16.50 -5.12 11.16
C LEU A 420 16.73 -6.46 11.88
N ILE A 421 17.87 -6.63 12.55
CA ILE A 421 18.14 -7.83 13.37
C ILE A 421 17.14 -7.95 14.53
N ARG A 422 16.77 -6.82 15.14
CA ARG A 422 15.73 -6.77 16.18
C ARG A 422 14.35 -7.13 15.62
N LEU A 423 13.98 -6.63 14.44
CA LEU A 423 12.71 -6.96 13.80
C LEU A 423 12.60 -8.43 13.38
N MET A 424 13.67 -9.04 12.88
CA MET A 424 13.65 -10.48 12.54
C MET A 424 13.59 -11.41 13.77
N THR A 425 13.78 -10.88 14.98
CA THR A 425 13.64 -11.66 16.21
C THR A 425 12.36 -11.34 17.00
N ASN A 426 11.55 -10.39 16.52
CA ASN A 426 10.27 -10.04 17.13
C ASN A 426 9.21 -11.11 16.79
N THR A 427 8.57 -11.66 17.82
CA THR A 427 7.61 -12.77 17.69
C THR A 427 6.24 -12.35 17.16
N LEU A 428 5.90 -11.05 17.27
CA LEU A 428 4.64 -10.47 16.82
C LEU A 428 4.66 -10.15 15.31
N LEU A 429 5.83 -10.20 14.66
CA LEU A 429 6.04 -9.76 13.28
C LEU A 429 6.26 -10.94 12.32
N GLY A 430 5.27 -11.80 12.16
CA GLY A 430 5.40 -13.03 11.37
C GLY A 430 5.91 -12.80 9.93
N ASN A 431 5.30 -11.86 9.20
CA ASN A 431 5.62 -11.60 7.79
C ASN A 431 6.90 -10.77 7.62
N SER A 432 7.08 -9.74 8.45
CA SER A 432 8.29 -8.92 8.44
C SER A 432 9.50 -9.70 8.87
N ARG A 433 9.38 -10.59 9.87
CA ARG A 433 10.46 -11.48 10.27
C ARG A 433 10.95 -12.31 9.10
N GLU A 434 10.02 -12.95 8.40
CA GLU A 434 10.34 -13.81 7.26
C GLU A 434 11.04 -13.00 6.17
N THR A 435 10.40 -11.93 5.69
CA THR A 435 10.91 -11.11 4.59
C THR A 435 12.24 -10.43 4.91
N ILE A 436 12.43 -9.91 6.13
CA ILE A 436 13.70 -9.30 6.57
C ILE A 436 14.79 -10.36 6.65
N SER A 437 14.49 -11.55 7.20
CA SER A 437 15.47 -12.64 7.28
C SER A 437 15.91 -13.10 5.89
N THR A 438 14.96 -13.22 4.94
CA THR A 438 15.26 -13.54 3.54
C THR A 438 16.12 -12.47 2.88
N LEU A 439 15.85 -11.18 3.11
CA LEU A 439 16.68 -10.10 2.60
C LEU A 439 18.12 -10.21 3.13
N LEU A 440 18.28 -10.30 4.46
CA LEU A 440 19.60 -10.36 5.09
C LEU A 440 20.39 -11.62 4.65
N TYR A 441 19.72 -12.77 4.53
CA TYR A 441 20.32 -13.99 4.00
C TYR A 441 20.76 -13.83 2.54
N THR A 442 19.94 -13.19 1.73
CA THR A 442 20.24 -12.89 0.32
C THR A 442 21.46 -11.98 0.19
N LEU A 443 21.58 -10.94 1.04
CA LEU A 443 22.76 -10.07 1.10
C LEU A 443 24.03 -10.81 1.52
N CYS A 444 23.89 -11.92 2.24
CA CYS A 444 24.97 -12.84 2.59
C CYS A 444 25.22 -13.91 1.53
N ASP A 445 24.89 -13.63 0.27
CA ASP A 445 25.09 -14.53 -0.88
C ASP A 445 24.42 -15.90 -0.70
N SER A 446 23.32 -15.93 0.07
CA SER A 446 22.64 -17.17 0.46
C SER A 446 23.60 -18.20 1.08
N ASN A 447 24.53 -17.74 1.91
CA ASN A 447 25.46 -18.58 2.64
C ASN A 447 25.18 -18.51 4.15
N ALA A 448 24.82 -19.65 4.75
CA ALA A 448 24.47 -19.72 6.17
C ALA A 448 25.60 -19.26 7.12
N ASN A 449 26.87 -19.54 6.79
CA ASN A 449 28.01 -19.15 7.62
C ASN A 449 28.23 -17.64 7.61
N VAL A 450 28.22 -17.02 6.42
CA VAL A 450 28.33 -15.56 6.26
C VAL A 450 27.15 -14.87 6.94
N PHE A 451 25.95 -15.42 6.81
CA PHE A 451 24.74 -14.91 7.45
C PHE A 451 24.84 -14.92 8.98
N VAL A 452 25.26 -16.04 9.58
CA VAL A 452 25.48 -16.14 11.03
C VAL A 452 26.56 -15.18 11.51
N ASN A 453 27.66 -15.02 10.76
CA ASN A 453 28.73 -14.10 11.11
C ASN A 453 28.28 -12.62 11.15
N GLN A 454 27.32 -12.27 10.29
CA GLN A 454 26.74 -10.93 10.20
C GLN A 454 25.56 -10.73 11.17
N VAL A 455 24.74 -11.74 11.44
CA VAL A 455 23.50 -11.53 12.21
C VAL A 455 23.59 -12.06 13.65
N GLY A 456 24.55 -12.95 13.92
CA GLY A 456 24.68 -13.69 15.18
C GLY A 456 23.81 -14.96 15.15
N TYR A 457 24.37 -16.08 15.63
CA TYR A 457 23.70 -17.38 15.55
C TYR A 457 22.34 -17.39 16.26
N GLY A 458 22.26 -16.78 17.45
CA GLY A 458 21.03 -16.71 18.24
C GLY A 458 19.89 -15.96 17.54
N ASN A 459 20.23 -14.96 16.72
CA ASN A 459 19.24 -14.22 15.94
C ASN A 459 18.86 -14.96 14.64
N ALA A 460 19.82 -15.66 14.03
CA ALA A 460 19.65 -16.36 12.76
C ALA A 460 18.96 -17.73 12.88
N ILE A 461 19.05 -18.39 14.03
CA ILE A 461 18.66 -19.81 14.21
C ILE A 461 17.21 -20.08 13.82
N GLY A 462 16.27 -19.19 14.15
CA GLY A 462 14.86 -19.37 13.81
C GLY A 462 14.62 -19.46 12.29
N TYR A 463 15.29 -18.59 11.53
CA TYR A 463 15.22 -18.61 10.07
C TYR A 463 15.88 -19.86 9.48
N LEU A 464 17.08 -20.21 9.95
CA LEU A 464 17.84 -21.37 9.45
C LEU A 464 17.10 -22.69 9.69
N VAL A 465 16.45 -22.86 10.84
CA VAL A 465 15.64 -24.04 11.14
C VAL A 465 14.42 -24.12 10.22
N ASN A 466 13.69 -23.01 10.06
CA ASN A 466 12.48 -22.98 9.21
C ASN A 466 12.79 -23.27 7.74
N HIS A 467 13.97 -22.87 7.26
CA HIS A 467 14.42 -23.07 5.88
C HIS A 467 15.29 -24.33 5.69
N GLN A 468 15.47 -25.15 6.73
CA GLN A 468 16.28 -26.38 6.69
C GLN A 468 17.76 -26.16 6.34
N LEU A 469 18.29 -24.96 6.60
CA LEU A 469 19.67 -24.56 6.27
C LEU A 469 20.68 -24.90 7.37
N MET A 470 20.25 -25.55 8.46
CA MET A 470 21.10 -25.90 9.59
C MET A 470 22.29 -26.81 9.23
N GLY A 471 22.13 -27.65 8.19
CA GLY A 471 23.19 -28.54 7.72
C GLY A 471 24.30 -27.84 6.93
N GLU A 472 24.12 -26.56 6.55
CA GLU A 472 25.11 -25.79 5.78
C GLU A 472 26.13 -25.07 6.68
N LEU A 473 25.89 -25.06 7.99
CA LEU A 473 26.82 -24.50 8.96
C LEU A 473 28.02 -25.43 9.12
N ASN A 474 29.19 -24.94 8.73
CA ASN A 474 30.44 -25.62 8.98
C ASN A 474 30.99 -25.15 10.34
N ASN A 475 31.57 -26.04 11.13
CA ASN A 475 32.32 -25.68 12.35
C ASN A 475 33.63 -24.91 12.05
N THR A 476 33.83 -24.46 10.81
CA THR A 476 35.03 -23.77 10.37
C THR A 476 34.82 -22.26 10.48
N VAL A 477 35.55 -21.68 11.44
CA VAL A 477 35.83 -20.25 11.57
C VAL A 477 36.18 -19.68 10.19
N ASP A 478 35.35 -18.77 9.70
CA ASP A 478 35.48 -18.14 8.38
C ASP A 478 36.69 -17.18 8.36
N GLU A 479 37.39 -17.10 7.22
CA GLU A 479 38.67 -16.38 6.99
C GLU A 479 38.55 -14.84 7.14
N ASN A 480 37.33 -14.33 7.31
CA ASN A 480 37.00 -12.92 7.55
C ASN A 480 36.67 -12.59 9.02
N ALA A 481 36.66 -13.57 9.92
CA ALA A 481 36.68 -13.26 11.34
C ALA A 481 38.00 -12.55 11.65
N PRO A 482 38.01 -11.37 12.31
CA PRO A 482 39.26 -10.78 12.76
C PRO A 482 39.96 -11.83 13.63
N ASN A 483 41.10 -12.34 13.15
CA ASN A 483 41.86 -13.48 13.69
C ASN A 483 42.30 -13.35 15.16
N ASP A 484 41.87 -12.30 15.87
CA ASP A 484 42.37 -11.86 17.16
C ASP A 484 41.26 -11.53 18.18
N GLN A 485 39.98 -11.80 17.90
CA GLN A 485 38.89 -11.43 18.83
C GLN A 485 37.97 -12.60 19.19
N ASN A 486 37.80 -12.81 20.50
CA ASN A 486 36.94 -13.80 21.13
C ASN A 486 35.45 -13.43 20.91
N ILE A 487 34.91 -13.68 19.71
CA ILE A 487 33.52 -13.32 19.37
C ILE A 487 32.56 -14.37 19.93
N ASN A 488 31.57 -13.94 20.71
CA ASN A 488 30.52 -14.81 21.22
C ASN A 488 29.63 -15.29 20.05
N PRO A 489 29.52 -16.60 19.79
CA PRO A 489 28.83 -17.13 18.60
C PRO A 489 27.31 -16.87 18.64
N ILE A 490 26.71 -16.79 19.83
CA ILE A 490 25.26 -16.61 19.99
C ILE A 490 24.87 -15.16 19.69
N THR A 491 25.60 -14.20 20.27
CA THR A 491 25.23 -12.77 20.25
C THR A 491 25.99 -11.94 19.21
N GLY A 492 27.11 -12.47 18.69
CA GLY A 492 27.99 -11.78 17.75
C GLY A 492 28.84 -10.65 18.37
N GLN A 493 28.76 -10.45 19.69
CA GLN A 493 29.55 -9.45 20.42
C GLN A 493 30.97 -9.97 20.69
N ILE A 494 31.94 -9.06 20.77
CA ILE A 494 33.28 -9.39 21.28
C ILE A 494 33.15 -9.62 22.79
N GLU A 495 33.61 -10.77 23.28
CA GLU A 495 33.69 -11.01 24.72
C GLU A 495 34.80 -10.15 25.31
N ASP A 496 34.45 -9.40 26.34
CA ASP A 496 35.43 -8.68 27.15
C ASP A 496 36.16 -9.73 27.99
N ASP A 497 37.46 -9.95 27.72
CA ASP A 497 38.31 -10.87 28.50
C ASP A 497 38.35 -10.48 30.00
N ASN A 498 37.88 -9.27 30.35
CA ASN A 498 37.77 -8.76 31.71
C ASN A 498 36.42 -9.04 32.39
N LYS A 499 35.53 -9.88 31.83
CA LYS A 499 34.39 -10.38 32.62
C LYS A 499 34.95 -11.21 33.78
N GLU A 500 35.03 -10.60 34.97
CA GLU A 500 35.30 -11.32 36.20
C GLU A 500 34.32 -12.48 36.29
N ASP A 501 34.86 -13.70 36.44
CA ASP A 501 34.03 -14.88 36.68
C ASP A 501 33.05 -14.53 37.81
N PRO A 502 31.72 -14.58 37.58
CA PRO A 502 30.73 -14.19 38.58
C PRO A 502 30.85 -15.03 39.86
N PHE A 503 31.52 -16.18 39.80
CA PHE A 503 31.80 -17.06 40.92
C PHE A 503 33.19 -16.83 41.56
N LYS A 504 34.03 -15.93 41.03
CA LYS A 504 35.41 -15.70 41.50
C LYS A 504 35.50 -15.20 42.93
N ASN A 505 34.47 -14.45 43.38
CA ASN A 505 34.36 -13.89 44.72
C ASN A 505 33.32 -14.60 45.60
N MET A 506 32.73 -15.71 45.13
CA MET A 506 31.75 -16.49 45.90
C MET A 506 32.44 -17.64 46.64
N THR A 507 32.05 -17.86 47.88
CA THR A 507 32.42 -19.08 48.62
C THR A 507 31.73 -20.30 48.03
N ASP A 508 32.27 -21.51 48.26
CA ASP A 508 31.70 -22.75 47.70
C ASP A 508 30.23 -22.95 48.14
N GLU A 509 29.89 -22.56 49.37
CA GLU A 509 28.53 -22.57 49.91
C GLU A 509 27.58 -21.57 49.22
N GLU A 510 28.10 -20.45 48.73
CA GLU A 510 27.32 -19.47 47.96
C GLU A 510 27.13 -19.92 46.52
N LYS A 511 28.15 -20.56 45.92
CA LYS A 511 28.03 -21.19 44.60
C LYS A 511 26.98 -22.29 44.60
N GLU A 512 26.95 -23.12 45.65
CA GLU A 512 26.01 -24.21 45.81
C GLU A 512 24.57 -23.68 45.99
N ARG A 513 24.38 -22.62 46.80
CA ARG A 513 23.09 -21.93 46.93
C ARG A 513 22.60 -21.28 45.64
N GLU A 514 23.49 -20.65 44.87
CA GLU A 514 23.10 -20.02 43.60
C GLU A 514 22.80 -21.08 42.53
N ALA A 515 23.52 -22.22 42.55
CA ALA A 515 23.22 -23.37 41.71
C ALA A 515 21.85 -24.00 42.04
N GLU A 516 21.51 -24.17 43.33
CA GLU A 516 20.18 -24.62 43.76
C GLU A 516 19.09 -23.64 43.32
N ARG A 517 19.34 -22.33 43.46
CA ARG A 517 18.40 -21.29 43.02
C ARG A 517 18.16 -21.34 41.52
N LEU A 518 19.23 -21.47 40.72
CA LEU A 518 19.16 -21.62 39.28
C LEU A 518 18.43 -22.92 38.88
N PHE A 519 18.70 -24.02 39.57
CA PHE A 519 18.03 -25.31 39.35
C PHE A 519 16.50 -25.19 39.54
N VAL A 520 16.06 -24.53 40.61
CA VAL A 520 14.64 -24.26 40.85
C VAL A 520 14.05 -23.35 39.78
N LEU A 521 14.81 -22.35 39.31
CA LEU A 521 14.38 -21.45 38.24
C LEU A 521 14.19 -22.22 36.91
N PHE A 522 15.14 -23.10 36.57
CA PHE A 522 15.06 -23.97 35.39
C PHE A 522 13.93 -25.00 35.49
N ASP A 523 13.70 -25.61 36.64
CA ASP A 523 12.58 -26.55 36.83
C ASP A 523 11.22 -25.83 36.71
N ARG A 524 11.12 -24.59 37.20
CA ARG A 524 9.91 -23.76 37.00
C ARG A 524 9.71 -23.38 35.52
N LEU A 525 10.77 -23.02 34.81
CA LEU A 525 10.73 -22.71 33.37
C LEU A 525 10.41 -23.92 32.50
N ASN A 526 10.90 -25.12 32.86
CA ASN A 526 10.52 -26.37 32.19
C ASN A 526 9.03 -26.70 32.42
N LYS A 527 8.49 -26.40 33.60
CA LYS A 527 7.08 -26.62 33.94
C LYS A 527 6.11 -25.66 33.25
N THR A 528 6.56 -24.47 32.84
CA THR A 528 5.74 -23.53 32.05
C THR A 528 5.70 -23.90 30.56
N GLY A 529 6.49 -24.88 30.10
CA GLY A 529 6.41 -25.45 28.76
C GLY A 529 7.03 -24.60 27.63
N VAL A 530 7.66 -23.47 27.97
CA VAL A 530 8.24 -22.52 27.00
C VAL A 530 9.65 -22.94 26.55
N ILE A 531 10.40 -23.66 27.39
CA ILE A 531 11.74 -24.18 27.09
C ILE A 531 11.83 -25.62 27.61
N LYS A 532 12.47 -26.52 26.85
CA LYS A 532 12.72 -27.91 27.24
C LYS A 532 14.23 -28.14 27.34
N VAL A 533 14.77 -28.11 28.56
CA VAL A 533 16.20 -28.35 28.78
C VAL A 533 16.51 -29.83 28.60
N MET A 534 17.29 -30.20 27.59
CA MET A 534 17.85 -31.56 27.47
C MET A 534 19.12 -31.66 28.32
N PRO A 535 19.25 -32.69 29.18
CA PRO A 535 20.52 -32.98 29.82
C PRO A 535 21.57 -33.33 28.76
N LYS A 536 22.76 -32.74 28.85
CA LYS A 536 23.91 -33.20 28.07
C LYS A 536 24.20 -34.64 28.51
N PRO A 537 24.25 -35.63 27.60
CA PRO A 537 24.56 -37.00 28.00
C PRO A 537 25.94 -37.02 28.66
N ALA A 538 25.99 -37.54 29.88
CA ALA A 538 27.25 -37.86 30.53
C ALA A 538 27.90 -39.03 29.76
N ASP A 539 29.19 -38.88 29.50
CA ASP A 539 30.12 -39.90 29.03
C ASP A 539 30.00 -40.36 27.55
N ALA A 540 30.70 -39.62 26.68
CA ALA A 540 31.07 -40.07 25.34
C ALA A 540 32.45 -40.77 25.30
N ASP A 541 32.93 -41.30 26.43
CA ASP A 541 34.26 -41.94 26.53
C ASP A 541 34.24 -43.43 26.90
N ASN A 542 33.08 -44.10 26.92
CA ASN A 542 33.02 -45.57 27.05
C ASN A 542 32.04 -46.17 26.05
N ILE A 543 32.48 -46.28 24.79
CA ILE A 543 31.93 -47.31 23.89
C ILE A 543 32.54 -48.64 24.34
N VAL A 544 31.82 -49.36 25.20
CA VAL A 544 31.95 -50.81 25.32
C VAL A 544 30.63 -51.41 24.88
N ASN A 545 30.74 -52.30 23.90
CA ASN A 545 29.71 -53.19 23.42
C ASN A 545 28.90 -53.78 24.58
N ASP A 546 27.58 -53.81 24.45
CA ASP A 546 26.89 -55.09 24.49
C ASP A 546 25.54 -54.98 23.77
N LEU A 547 25.31 -55.99 22.93
CA LEU A 547 24.07 -56.32 22.26
C LEU A 547 23.08 -56.87 23.29
N ASP A 548 21.84 -56.39 23.25
CA ASP A 548 20.64 -57.22 23.11
C ASP A 548 19.46 -56.37 22.63
#